data_AF-A0A7X8MLR4-F1
#
_entry.id   AF-A0A7X8MLR4-F1
#
_cell.length_a   1.000
_cell.length_b   1.000
_cell.length_c   1.000
_cell.angle_alpha   90.00
_cell.angle_beta   90.00
_cell.angle_gamma   90.00
#
_symmetry.space_group_name_H-M   'P 1'
#
loop_
_entity.id
_entity.type
_entity.pdbx_description
1 polymer ?
#
loop_
_entity_poly.entity_id
_entity_poly.type
_entity_poly.pdbx_seq_one_letter_code
_entity_poly.pdbx_strand_id
1 'polypeptide(L)'
;MLKILQRPNQPHLRILLISMVLATAMAGAFLGVHLLGTASYDVEGLSLNMSIKPGWHGETIIHLAPLGTISAATHATPLVFRIQLQYIGTDLAEKILSPQGDGLSFLTNLRENLPRHLHGFVWRQ
;
A
#
# COMPACT_ATOMS: atom_id res chain seq x y z
N MET A 1 22.00 -63.28 -1.44
CA MET A 1 22.50 -62.41 -0.35
C MET A 1 22.07 -60.98 -0.66
N LEU A 2 20.99 -60.48 -0.06
CA LEU A 2 20.45 -59.14 -0.29
C LEU A 2 21.21 -58.13 0.59
N LYS A 3 22.06 -57.31 0.00
CA LYS A 3 22.77 -56.23 0.69
C LYS A 3 21.80 -55.06 0.84
N ILE A 4 21.13 -54.99 2.00
CA ILE A 4 20.19 -53.93 2.36
C ILE A 4 20.97 -52.60 2.31
N LEU A 5 20.54 -51.70 1.41
CA LEU A 5 20.99 -50.32 1.31
C LEU A 5 20.71 -49.61 2.63
N GLN A 6 21.70 -49.56 3.52
CA GLN A 6 21.66 -48.71 4.71
C GLN A 6 21.67 -47.25 4.24
N ARG A 7 20.49 -46.62 4.20
CA ARG A 7 20.36 -45.18 4.01
C ARG A 7 21.12 -44.49 5.16
N PRO A 8 22.11 -43.63 4.88
CA PRO A 8 22.82 -42.92 5.93
C PRO A 8 21.83 -41.98 6.63
N ASN A 9 21.45 -42.35 7.85
CA ASN A 9 20.59 -41.53 8.71
C ASN A 9 21.46 -40.41 9.29
N GLN A 10 21.68 -39.34 8.53
CA GLN A 10 22.53 -38.23 8.94
C GLN A 10 21.72 -37.21 9.79
N PRO A 11 21.83 -37.25 11.13
CA PRO A 11 20.95 -36.46 12.01
C PRO A 11 21.23 -34.95 11.90
N HIS A 12 22.46 -34.56 11.57
CA HIS A 12 22.84 -33.16 11.42
C HIS A 12 22.11 -32.48 10.26
N LEU A 13 21.90 -33.19 9.14
CA LEU A 13 21.14 -32.65 8.01
C LEU A 13 19.67 -32.41 8.39
N ARG A 14 19.10 -33.30 9.20
CA ARG A 14 17.73 -33.15 9.71
C ARG A 14 17.61 -31.96 10.64
N ILE A 15 18.56 -31.79 11.56
CA ILE A 15 18.59 -30.64 12.47
C ILE A 15 18.72 -29.33 11.69
N LEU A 16 19.59 -29.28 10.68
CA LEU A 16 19.76 -28.12 9.81
C LEU A 16 18.48 -27.79 9.04
N LEU A 17 17.79 -28.80 8.49
CA LEU A 17 16.52 -28.58 7.81
C LEU A 17 15.46 -28.03 8.77
N ILE A 18 15.35 -28.60 9.98
CA ILE A 18 14.40 -28.13 10.99
C ILE A 18 14.69 -26.68 11.40
N SER A 19 15.96 -26.34 11.65
CA SER A 19 16.32 -24.97 12.02
C SER A 19 16.05 -23.98 10.89
N MET A 20 16.32 -24.36 9.64
CA MET A 20 16.05 -23.51 8.49
C MET A 20 14.55 -23.27 8.30
N VAL A 21 13.72 -24.32 8.42
CA VAL A 21 12.25 -24.20 8.38
C VAL A 21 11.75 -23.28 9.49
N LEU A 22 12.25 -23.43 10.70
CA LEU A 22 11.86 -22.61 11.84
C LEU A 22 12.24 -21.14 11.64
N ALA A 23 13.45 -20.88 11.13
CA ALA A 23 13.92 -19.54 10.81
C ALA A 23 13.08 -18.89 9.71
N THR A 24 12.74 -19.63 8.64
CA THR A 24 11.86 -19.13 7.58
C THR A 24 10.45 -18.85 8.09
N ALA A 25 9.89 -19.71 8.96
CA ALA A 25 8.58 -19.48 9.55
C ALA A 25 8.56 -18.23 10.44
N MET A 26 9.59 -18.04 11.27
CA MET A 26 9.73 -16.82 12.09
C MET A 26 9.87 -15.56 11.24
N ALA A 27 10.72 -15.61 10.21
CA ALA A 27 10.90 -14.48 9.29
C ALA A 27 9.60 -14.16 8.54
N GLY A 28 8.90 -15.19 8.05
CA GLY A 28 7.61 -15.04 7.37
C GLY A 28 6.54 -14.45 8.28
N ALA A 29 6.46 -14.91 9.53
CA ALA A 29 5.53 -14.35 10.52
C ALA A 29 5.86 -12.88 10.85
N PHE A 30 7.14 -12.56 11.07
CA PHE A 30 7.60 -11.20 11.33
C PHE A 30 7.23 -10.26 10.17
N LEU A 31 7.57 -10.65 8.94
CA LEU A 31 7.23 -9.89 7.73
C LEU A 31 5.72 -9.76 7.55
N GLY A 32 4.96 -10.84 7.79
CA GLY A 32 3.52 -10.84 7.65
C GLY A 32 2.85 -9.83 8.59
N VAL A 33 3.24 -9.81 9.86
CA VAL A 33 2.69 -8.87 10.86
C VAL A 33 3.03 -7.42 10.50
N HIS A 34 4.27 -7.16 10.08
CA HIS A 34 4.70 -5.80 9.76
C HIS A 34 4.13 -5.27 8.44
N LEU A 35 4.03 -6.10 7.41
CA LEU A 35 3.59 -5.66 6.08
C LEU A 35 2.07 -5.60 5.95
N LEU A 36 1.32 -6.48 6.61
CA LEU A 36 -0.15 -6.54 6.51
C LEU A 36 -0.85 -5.71 7.60
N GLY A 37 -0.11 -4.90 8.35
CA GLY A 37 -0.65 -4.00 9.36
C GLY A 37 -1.50 -2.88 8.75
N THR A 38 -2.39 -2.32 9.57
CA THR A 38 -3.08 -1.06 9.30
C THR A 38 -2.27 0.08 9.90
N ALA A 39 -2.07 1.17 9.14
CA ALA A 39 -1.42 2.37 9.61
C ALA A 39 -2.34 3.59 9.41
N SER A 40 -2.54 4.37 10.47
CA SER A 40 -3.31 5.61 10.41
C SER A 40 -2.37 6.80 10.35
N TYR A 41 -2.64 7.72 9.42
CA TYR A 41 -1.88 8.94 9.20
C TYR A 41 -2.83 10.13 9.25
N ASP A 42 -2.52 11.09 10.12
CA ASP A 42 -3.24 12.36 10.19
C ASP A 42 -2.46 13.41 9.38
N VAL A 43 -3.04 13.87 8.28
CA VAL A 43 -2.46 14.85 7.37
C VAL A 43 -3.39 16.05 7.31
N GLU A 44 -3.01 17.17 7.92
CA GLU A 44 -3.73 18.45 7.82
C GLU A 44 -5.25 18.33 8.07
N GLY A 45 -5.65 17.61 9.13
CA GLY A 45 -7.07 17.39 9.46
C GLY A 45 -7.74 16.24 8.72
N LEU A 46 -7.04 15.54 7.82
CA LEU A 46 -7.52 14.30 7.21
C LEU A 46 -6.92 13.10 7.94
N SER A 47 -7.78 12.23 8.48
CA SER A 47 -7.34 10.95 9.01
C SER A 47 -7.46 9.87 7.94
N LEU A 48 -6.32 9.38 7.46
CA LEU A 48 -6.21 8.36 6.42
C LEU A 48 -5.78 7.05 7.05
N ASN A 49 -6.48 5.96 6.73
CA ASN A 49 -6.10 4.62 7.11
C ASN A 49 -5.61 3.85 5.90
N MET A 50 -4.37 3.37 6.00
CA MET A 50 -3.70 2.61 4.96
C MET A 50 -3.53 1.16 5.41
N SER A 51 -3.86 0.23 4.53
CA SER A 51 -3.69 -1.21 4.79
C SER A 51 -3.25 -1.95 3.55
N ILE A 52 -2.49 -3.01 3.74
CA ILE A 52 -2.00 -3.88 2.67
C ILE A 52 -2.57 -5.27 2.91
N LYS A 53 -3.10 -5.89 1.85
CA LYS A 53 -3.68 -7.24 1.92
C LYS A 53 -3.19 -8.09 0.75
N PRO A 54 -3.01 -9.40 0.92
CA PRO A 54 -2.79 -10.30 -0.21
C PRO A 54 -3.97 -10.23 -1.17
N GLY A 55 -3.69 -10.27 -2.47
CA GLY A 55 -4.70 -10.28 -3.52
C GLY A 55 -4.26 -11.12 -4.70
N TRP A 56 -5.15 -11.28 -5.68
CA TRP A 56 -4.82 -11.99 -6.92
C TRP A 56 -4.10 -11.10 -7.94
N HIS A 57 -4.31 -9.79 -7.84
CA HIS A 57 -3.73 -8.78 -8.73
C HIS A 57 -3.25 -7.59 -7.91
N GLY A 58 -2.28 -6.85 -8.44
CA GLY A 58 -1.77 -5.65 -7.79
C GLY A 58 -2.64 -4.44 -8.08
N GLU A 59 -3.37 -4.00 -7.07
CA GLU A 59 -4.30 -2.89 -7.20
C GLU A 59 -4.21 -1.94 -6.00
N THR A 60 -4.52 -0.67 -6.27
CA THR A 60 -4.69 0.36 -5.24
C THR A 60 -6.16 0.77 -5.22
N ILE A 61 -6.77 0.70 -4.04
CA ILE A 61 -8.16 1.07 -3.79
C ILE A 61 -8.17 2.26 -2.83
N ILE A 62 -8.69 3.39 -3.30
CA ILE A 62 -8.84 4.60 -2.52
C ILE A 62 -10.33 4.80 -2.23
N HIS A 63 -10.70 4.74 -0.95
CA HIS A 63 -12.06 4.98 -0.49
C HIS A 63 -12.16 6.36 0.16
N LEU A 64 -12.87 7.26 -0.49
CA LEU A 64 -13.06 8.64 -0.07
C LEU A 64 -14.55 8.84 0.20
N ALA A 65 -15.03 8.65 1.43
CA ALA A 65 -16.41 8.98 1.76
C ALA A 65 -16.60 10.50 1.78
N PRO A 66 -17.69 11.08 1.22
CA PRO A 66 -18.80 10.44 0.48
C PRO A 66 -18.58 10.34 -1.05
N LEU A 67 -17.42 10.76 -1.56
CA LEU A 67 -17.08 10.85 -2.99
C LEU A 67 -17.08 9.49 -3.72
N GLY A 68 -16.93 8.38 -2.99
CA GLY A 68 -16.99 7.03 -3.51
C GLY A 68 -15.65 6.29 -3.42
N THR A 69 -15.46 5.32 -4.32
CA THR A 69 -14.27 4.46 -4.34
C THR A 69 -13.62 4.48 -5.72
N ILE A 70 -12.30 4.66 -5.75
CA ILE A 70 -11.48 4.60 -6.95
C ILE A 70 -10.59 3.37 -6.84
N SER A 71 -10.60 2.50 -7.84
CA SER A 71 -9.67 1.38 -7.95
C SER A 71 -8.83 1.50 -9.21
N ALA A 72 -7.54 1.17 -9.09
CA ALA A 72 -6.61 1.16 -10.21
C ALA A 72 -5.66 -0.03 -10.08
N ALA A 73 -5.39 -0.71 -11.20
CA ALA A 73 -4.29 -1.68 -11.27
C ALA A 73 -2.98 -0.89 -11.33
N THR A 74 -2.18 -0.96 -10.27
CA THR A 74 -0.98 -0.11 -10.11
C THR A 74 0.31 -0.89 -10.22
N HIS A 75 0.32 -2.16 -9.80
CA HIS A 75 1.55 -2.95 -9.70
C HIS A 75 1.31 -4.42 -10.11
N ALA A 76 2.39 -5.15 -10.41
CA ALA A 76 2.30 -6.56 -10.78
C ALA A 76 2.33 -7.51 -9.57
N THR A 77 2.66 -7.01 -8.37
CA THR A 77 2.69 -7.83 -7.16
C THR A 77 1.27 -8.22 -6.71
N PRO A 78 1.05 -9.41 -6.15
CA PRO A 78 -0.27 -9.89 -5.72
C PRO A 78 -0.70 -9.24 -4.38
N LEU A 79 -0.70 -7.91 -4.34
CA LEU A 79 -0.98 -7.11 -3.16
C LEU A 79 -2.00 -6.01 -3.47
N VAL A 80 -2.96 -5.85 -2.57
CA VAL A 80 -3.96 -4.80 -2.59
C VAL A 80 -3.57 -3.73 -1.58
N PHE A 81 -3.30 -2.52 -2.06
CA PHE A 81 -3.11 -1.34 -1.24
C PHE A 81 -4.44 -0.63 -1.05
N ARG A 82 -4.92 -0.49 0.19
CA ARG A 82 -6.17 0.20 0.50
C ARG A 82 -5.89 1.45 1.29
N ILE A 83 -6.38 2.58 0.81
CA ILE A 83 -6.33 3.88 1.47
C ILE A 83 -7.78 4.30 1.74
N GLN A 84 -8.13 4.58 2.99
CA GLN A 84 -9.48 4.94 3.38
C GLN A 84 -9.46 6.25 4.17
N LEU A 85 -10.24 7.22 3.71
CA LEU A 85 -10.51 8.42 4.48
C LEU A 85 -11.46 8.08 5.63
N GLN A 86 -10.99 8.26 6.85
CA GLN A 86 -11.72 7.93 8.07
C GLN A 86 -12.44 9.15 8.64
N TYR A 87 -11.75 10.30 8.64
CA TYR A 87 -12.26 11.53 9.22
C TYR A 87 -11.73 12.73 8.44
N ILE A 88 -12.57 13.77 8.34
CA ILE A 88 -12.21 15.09 7.83
C ILE A 88 -12.49 16.07 8.96
N GLY A 89 -11.47 16.84 9.34
CA GLY A 89 -11.57 17.95 10.29
C GLY A 89 -12.65 18.93 9.88
N THR A 90 -13.38 19.46 10.86
CA THR A 90 -14.51 20.36 10.63
C THR A 90 -14.10 21.64 9.89
N ASP A 91 -12.90 22.13 10.18
CA ASP A 91 -12.26 23.28 9.52
C ASP A 91 -11.99 23.03 8.03
N LEU A 92 -11.46 21.86 7.70
CA LEU A 92 -11.19 21.48 6.31
C LEU A 92 -12.48 21.18 5.55
N ALA A 93 -13.44 20.51 6.20
CA ALA A 93 -14.75 20.23 5.64
C ALA A 93 -15.50 21.53 5.30
N GLU A 94 -15.48 22.52 6.19
CA GLU A 94 -16.11 23.83 5.96
C GLU A 94 -15.47 24.56 4.78
N LYS A 95 -14.13 24.54 4.67
CA LYS A 95 -13.41 25.14 3.54
C LYS A 95 -13.75 24.49 2.18
N ILE A 96 -13.93 23.17 2.15
CA ILE A 96 -14.28 22.42 0.92
C ILE A 96 -15.75 22.61 0.56
N LEU A 97 -16.64 22.63 1.55
CA LEU A 97 -18.10 22.70 1.34
C LEU A 97 -18.63 24.14 1.22
N SER A 98 -17.81 25.14 1.52
CA SER A 98 -18.16 26.55 1.41
C SER A 98 -18.54 26.90 -0.03
N PRO A 99 -19.81 27.31 -0.31
CA PRO A 99 -20.30 27.63 -1.65
C PRO A 99 -19.68 28.88 -2.31
N GLN A 100 -18.71 29.50 -1.64
CA GLN A 100 -18.16 30.81 -1.96
C GLN A 100 -16.82 30.73 -2.74
N GLY A 101 -16.32 29.51 -3.01
CA GLY A 101 -15.11 29.31 -3.79
C GLY A 101 -15.42 29.22 -5.28
N ASP A 102 -15.08 30.27 -6.03
CA ASP A 102 -15.16 30.33 -7.49
C ASP A 102 -14.34 29.19 -8.13
N GLY A 103 -14.93 28.01 -8.32
CA GLY A 103 -14.28 26.87 -8.97
C GLY A 103 -13.82 27.18 -10.39
N LEU A 104 -14.46 28.15 -11.05
CA LEU A 104 -14.03 28.73 -12.32
C LEU A 104 -12.68 29.44 -12.20
N SER A 105 -12.42 30.18 -11.13
CA SER A 105 -11.14 30.87 -10.91
C SER A 105 -9.99 29.88 -10.72
N PHE A 106 -10.23 28.75 -10.07
CA PHE A 106 -9.24 27.68 -9.88
C PHE A 106 -8.90 26.96 -11.19
N LEU A 107 -9.92 26.59 -11.98
CA LEU A 107 -9.72 25.96 -13.28
C LEU A 107 -8.96 26.88 -14.25
N THR A 108 -9.22 28.19 -14.17
CA THR A 108 -8.52 29.20 -14.97
C THR A 108 -7.05 29.30 -14.58
N ASN A 109 -6.75 29.34 -13.27
CA ASN A 109 -5.39 29.36 -12.75
C ASN A 109 -4.58 28.11 -13.10
N LEU A 110 -5.22 26.92 -13.09
CA LEU A 110 -4.57 25.66 -13.48
C LEU A 110 -4.19 25.65 -14.96
N ARG A 111 -5.13 26.02 -15.84
CA ARG A 111 -4.91 26.07 -17.29
C ARG A 111 -3.76 27.02 -17.65
N GLU A 112 -3.64 28.13 -16.94
CA GLU A 112 -2.66 29.18 -17.24
C GLU A 112 -1.25 28.86 -16.73
N ASN A 113 -1.12 28.07 -15.66
CA ASN A 113 0.17 27.78 -15.02
C ASN A 113 0.72 26.36 -15.27
N LEU A 114 -0.09 25.44 -15.80
CA LEU A 114 0.34 24.08 -16.15
C LEU A 114 1.55 24.01 -17.11
N PRO A 115 1.58 24.77 -18.22
CA PRO A 115 2.64 24.62 -19.23
C PRO A 115 4.03 24.96 -18.68
N ARG A 116 4.10 25.88 -17.71
CA ARG A 116 5.35 26.38 -17.13
C ARG A 116 5.98 25.38 -16.15
N HIS A 117 5.17 24.53 -15.51
CA HIS A 117 5.63 23.55 -14.53
C HIS A 117 5.90 22.17 -15.13
N LEU A 118 5.23 21.81 -16.24
CA LEU A 118 5.47 20.54 -16.94
C LEU A 118 6.84 20.50 -17.63
N HIS A 119 7.34 21.63 -18.13
CA HIS A 119 8.64 21.69 -18.81
C HIS A 119 9.83 21.32 -17.90
N GLY A 120 9.75 21.62 -16.60
CA GLY A 120 10.79 21.26 -15.64
C GLY A 120 10.77 19.79 -15.22
N PHE A 121 9.61 19.13 -15.31
CA PHE A 121 9.42 17.74 -14.92
C PHE A 121 9.92 16.78 -16.01
N VAL A 122 9.64 17.09 -17.28
CA VAL A 122 10.10 16.31 -18.44
C VAL A 122 11.64 16.30 -18.54
N TRP A 123 12.33 17.33 -18.05
CA TRP A 123 13.79 17.40 -18.12
C TRP A 123 14.53 16.70 -16.97
N ARG A 124 13.81 16.25 -15.93
CA ARG A 124 14.40 15.57 -14.75
C ARG A 124 14.17 14.06 -14.72
N GLN A 125 13.52 13.50 -15.74
CA GLN A 125 13.21 12.08 -15.87
C GLN A 125 13.85 11.52 -17.14
#